data_AF-F5T8B1-F1
#
_entry.id   AF-F5T8B1-F1
#
_cell.length_a   1.000
_cell.length_b   1.000
_cell.length_c   1.000
_cell.angle_alpha   90.00
_cell.angle_beta   90.00
_cell.angle_gamma   90.00
#
_symmetry.space_group_name_H-M   'P 1'
#
loop_
_entity.id
_entity.type
_entity.pdbx_description
1 polymer ?
#
loop_
_entity_poly.entity_id
_entity_poly.type
_entity_poly.pdbx_seq_one_letter_code
_entity_poly.pdbx_strand_id
1 'polypeptide(L)'
;MLERVAKEKGLSSDLEVLYAIMNVESGGRLRDVMQSSESMGLPVNTLDTEDSIEQGLSYYKELKEKTRELSLDDKSLWQAYNYGIGFLYYVKKHGGQYQDSLAEDFAMEQSGGKLVAYKNKLAIAENGGYRYQYGNMFYARLIEENILRNREKNKMEFSIVNKILMTVSGVLFLYIMLLETFMTDSESTARVFKMTVRDLRGKNLNTLFKNQGIYNGLLGIALLYGTYRPGGNIELSVVILSMMFLVAVYGGLSSDKSILLKQGGLPFLSLVSLFLRW
;
A
#
# COMPACT_ATOMS: atom_id res chain seq x y z
N MET A 1 9.19 2.64 18.61
CA MET A 1 8.80 2.00 19.89
C MET A 1 7.79 0.88 19.67
N LEU A 2 6.59 1.19 19.18
CA LEU A 2 5.56 0.18 18.87
C LEU A 2 6.09 -0.99 18.01
N GLU A 3 6.85 -0.70 16.96
CA GLU A 3 7.48 -1.74 16.12
C GLU A 3 8.45 -2.67 16.88
N ARG A 4 9.22 -2.11 17.82
CA ARG A 4 10.15 -2.88 18.66
C ARG A 4 9.36 -3.86 19.53
N VAL A 5 8.38 -3.34 20.27
CA VAL A 5 7.54 -4.14 21.18
C VAL A 5 6.70 -5.17 20.40
N ALA A 6 6.14 -4.79 19.26
CA ALA A 6 5.41 -5.71 18.38
C ALA A 6 6.30 -6.85 17.90
N LYS A 7 7.55 -6.57 17.53
CA LYS A 7 8.52 -7.60 17.16
C LYS A 7 8.82 -8.55 18.33
N GLU A 8 9.08 -8.01 19.51
CA GLU A 8 9.36 -8.80 20.73
C GLU A 8 8.19 -9.73 21.10
N LYS A 9 6.94 -9.29 20.88
CA LYS A 9 5.73 -10.08 21.19
C LYS A 9 5.26 -10.99 20.05
N GLY A 10 5.90 -10.94 18.87
CA GLY A 10 5.52 -11.75 17.70
C GLY A 10 4.30 -11.21 16.93
N LEU A 11 4.09 -9.89 16.96
CA LEU A 11 2.98 -9.15 16.35
C LEU A 11 3.41 -8.28 15.16
N SER A 12 4.58 -8.53 14.55
CA SER A 12 5.07 -7.73 13.43
C SER A 12 4.13 -7.74 12.22
N SER A 13 3.34 -8.81 12.03
CA SER A 13 2.32 -8.87 10.97
C SER A 13 1.11 -7.98 11.22
N ASP A 14 0.93 -7.50 12.47
CA ASP A 14 -0.26 -6.76 12.90
C ASP A 14 -0.01 -5.26 13.04
N LEU A 15 1.17 -4.78 12.64
CA LEU A 15 1.59 -3.38 12.83
C LEU A 15 0.57 -2.38 12.28
N GLU A 16 -0.01 -2.67 11.13
CA GLU A 16 -1.02 -1.80 10.52
C GLU A 16 -2.27 -1.65 11.41
N VAL A 17 -2.75 -2.75 11.99
CA VAL A 17 -3.88 -2.77 12.91
C VAL A 17 -3.50 -2.11 14.24
N LEU A 18 -2.30 -2.38 14.77
CA LEU A 18 -1.83 -1.80 16.03
C LEU A 18 -1.69 -0.27 15.94
N TYR A 19 -1.18 0.25 14.81
CA TYR A 19 -1.17 1.69 14.55
C TYR A 19 -2.58 2.26 14.40
N ALA A 20 -3.51 1.51 13.78
CA ALA A 20 -4.91 1.92 13.69
C ALA A 20 -5.58 1.99 15.08
N ILE A 21 -5.34 1.00 15.95
CA ILE A 21 -5.79 1.01 17.35
C ILE A 21 -5.27 2.24 18.07
N MET A 22 -3.95 2.47 18.09
CA MET A 22 -3.36 3.65 18.74
C MET A 22 -3.97 4.97 18.24
N ASN A 23 -4.24 5.06 16.93
CA ASN A 23 -4.81 6.25 16.33
C ASN A 23 -6.29 6.45 16.73
N VAL A 24 -7.08 5.37 16.78
CA VAL A 24 -8.47 5.42 17.25
C VAL A 24 -8.54 5.74 18.74
N GLU A 25 -7.63 5.21 19.56
CA GLU A 25 -7.63 5.39 21.01
C GLU A 25 -7.22 6.80 21.44
N SER A 26 -6.13 7.33 20.87
CA SER A 26 -5.55 8.60 21.35
C SER A 26 -5.08 9.54 20.25
N GLY A 27 -5.09 9.09 18.99
CA GLY A 27 -4.40 9.77 17.91
C GLY A 27 -2.88 9.91 18.15
N GLY A 28 -2.31 9.10 19.06
CA GLY A 28 -0.93 9.21 19.52
C GLY A 28 -0.65 10.42 20.43
N ARG A 29 -1.67 11.04 21.03
CA ARG A 29 -1.54 12.31 21.77
C ARG A 29 -1.53 12.17 23.29
N LEU A 30 -2.10 11.10 23.81
CA LEU A 30 -2.17 10.85 25.25
C LEU A 30 -0.90 10.15 25.73
N ARG A 31 -0.61 10.19 27.03
CA ARG A 31 0.47 9.38 27.60
C ARG A 31 0.12 7.90 27.49
N ASP A 32 -1.09 7.53 27.91
CA ASP A 32 -1.68 6.22 27.65
C ASP A 32 -2.13 6.11 26.18
N VAL A 33 -1.15 6.01 25.26
CA VAL A 33 -1.35 6.08 23.80
C VAL A 33 -2.24 4.97 23.24
N MET A 34 -2.28 3.81 23.88
CA MET A 34 -3.11 2.66 23.52
C MET A 34 -4.40 2.55 24.36
N GLN A 35 -4.67 3.52 25.26
CA GLN A 35 -5.75 3.48 26.25
C GLN A 35 -5.88 2.13 26.95
N SER A 36 -4.75 1.57 27.40
CA SER A 36 -4.65 0.20 27.87
C SER A 36 -4.68 0.07 29.40
N SER A 37 -4.75 1.18 30.15
CA SER A 37 -4.83 1.18 31.62
C SER A 37 -5.97 0.30 32.16
N GLU A 38 -7.16 0.40 31.57
CA GLU A 38 -8.35 -0.33 32.04
C GLU A 38 -8.22 -1.86 31.86
N SER A 39 -7.41 -2.32 30.90
CA SER A 39 -7.12 -3.76 30.73
C SER A 39 -6.32 -4.36 31.91
N MET A 40 -5.67 -3.51 32.71
CA MET A 40 -5.02 -3.89 33.98
C MET A 40 -5.90 -3.63 35.21
N GLY A 41 -7.14 -3.17 35.02
CA GLY A 41 -7.99 -2.70 36.10
C GLY A 41 -7.53 -1.38 36.72
N LEU A 42 -6.68 -0.61 36.02
CA LEU A 42 -6.25 0.72 36.46
C LEU A 42 -7.25 1.79 36.00
N PRO A 43 -7.30 2.95 36.68
CA PRO A 43 -8.06 4.11 36.18
C PRO A 43 -7.60 4.52 34.78
N VAL A 44 -8.51 5.11 33.99
CA VAL A 44 -8.21 5.61 32.65
C VAL A 44 -7.03 6.61 32.67
N ASN A 45 -6.15 6.54 31.67
CA ASN A 45 -4.97 7.41 31.52
C ASN A 45 -3.91 7.31 32.65
N THR A 46 -3.75 6.13 33.25
CA THR A 46 -2.75 5.90 34.31
C THR A 46 -1.35 5.61 33.75
N LEU A 47 -1.27 4.79 32.70
CA LEU A 47 0.01 4.35 32.14
C LEU A 47 0.72 5.46 31.37
N ASP A 48 2.06 5.41 31.38
CA ASP A 48 2.87 6.23 30.48
C ASP A 48 2.91 5.62 29.06
N THR A 49 3.64 6.24 28.15
CA THR A 49 3.67 5.81 26.74
C THR A 49 4.36 4.46 26.55
N GLU A 50 5.38 4.14 27.35
CA GLU A 50 6.06 2.85 27.25
C GLU A 50 5.16 1.73 27.75
N ASP A 51 4.66 1.91 28.97
CA ASP A 51 3.82 0.93 29.65
C ASP A 51 2.50 0.74 28.89
N SER A 52 1.94 1.80 28.32
CA SER A 52 0.72 1.73 27.51
C SER A 52 0.90 0.89 26.24
N ILE A 53 2.04 1.01 25.56
CA ILE A 53 2.35 0.19 24.37
C ILE A 53 2.61 -1.25 24.79
N GLU A 54 3.39 -1.49 25.84
CA GLU A 54 3.68 -2.83 26.36
C GLU A 54 2.40 -3.57 26.77
N GLN A 55 1.55 -2.91 27.55
CA GLN A 55 0.29 -3.48 28.01
C GLN A 55 -0.71 -3.65 26.85
N GLY A 56 -0.90 -2.62 26.03
CA GLY A 56 -1.83 -2.66 24.90
C GLY A 56 -1.51 -3.80 23.92
N LEU A 57 -0.23 -4.00 23.59
CA LEU A 57 0.17 -5.11 22.71
C LEU A 57 0.08 -6.48 23.41
N SER A 58 0.28 -6.55 24.73
CA SER A 58 0.08 -7.80 25.49
C SER A 58 -1.38 -8.20 25.50
N TYR A 59 -2.27 -7.24 25.76
CA TYR A 59 -3.72 -7.46 25.74
C TYR A 59 -4.24 -7.82 24.35
N TYR A 60 -3.79 -7.11 23.30
CA TYR A 60 -4.10 -7.47 21.92
C TYR A 60 -3.68 -8.91 21.58
N LYS A 61 -2.50 -9.34 22.05
CA LYS A 61 -2.00 -10.70 21.83
C LYS A 61 -2.90 -11.74 22.51
N GLU A 62 -3.31 -11.52 23.74
CA GLU A 62 -4.23 -12.40 24.47
C GLU A 62 -5.56 -12.55 23.70
N LEU A 63 -6.14 -11.43 23.26
CA LEU A 63 -7.35 -11.45 22.46
C LEU A 63 -7.14 -12.19 21.14
N LYS A 64 -5.99 -11.99 20.47
CA LYS A 64 -5.67 -12.66 19.21
C LYS A 64 -5.55 -14.18 19.36
N GLU A 65 -4.94 -14.64 20.45
CA GLU A 65 -4.86 -16.06 20.80
C GLU A 65 -6.26 -16.64 21.04
N LYS A 66 -7.12 -15.92 21.78
CA LYS A 66 -8.51 -16.33 22.01
C LYS A 66 -9.36 -16.34 20.74
N THR A 67 -9.22 -15.34 19.87
CA THR A 67 -9.91 -15.27 18.56
C THR A 67 -9.56 -16.48 17.70
N ARG A 68 -8.28 -16.89 17.68
CA ARG A 68 -7.82 -18.09 16.97
C ARG A 68 -8.41 -19.37 17.57
N GLU A 69 -8.36 -19.51 18.90
CA GLU A 69 -8.95 -20.65 19.61
C GLU A 69 -10.44 -20.81 19.30
N LEU A 70 -11.18 -19.70 19.26
CA LEU A 70 -12.61 -19.68 18.97
C LEU A 70 -12.93 -19.75 17.46
N SER A 71 -11.92 -19.69 16.60
CA SER A 71 -12.04 -19.66 15.13
C SER A 71 -12.91 -18.48 14.64
N LEU A 72 -12.64 -17.28 15.15
CA LEU A 72 -13.34 -16.05 14.82
C LEU A 72 -12.53 -15.18 13.84
N ASP A 73 -13.17 -14.22 13.21
CA ASP A 73 -12.56 -13.29 12.26
C ASP A 73 -11.82 -12.11 12.96
N ASP A 74 -11.02 -11.37 12.20
CA ASP A 74 -10.21 -10.27 12.73
C ASP A 74 -11.04 -9.09 13.24
N LYS A 75 -12.24 -8.82 12.69
CA LYS A 75 -13.09 -7.73 13.21
C LYS A 75 -13.62 -8.06 14.60
N SER A 76 -13.86 -9.33 14.90
CA SER A 76 -14.17 -9.80 16.26
C SER A 76 -13.03 -9.47 17.23
N LEU A 77 -11.78 -9.70 16.84
CA LEU A 77 -10.59 -9.31 17.61
C LEU A 77 -10.53 -7.78 17.81
N TRP A 78 -10.70 -7.01 16.74
CA TRP A 78 -10.62 -5.54 16.83
C TRP A 78 -11.66 -4.98 17.77
N GLN A 79 -12.91 -5.43 17.67
CA GLN A 79 -13.99 -4.99 18.55
C GLN A 79 -13.76 -5.44 20.00
N ALA A 80 -13.20 -6.65 20.21
CA ALA A 80 -12.87 -7.14 21.54
C ALA A 80 -11.74 -6.36 22.21
N TYR A 81 -10.89 -5.63 21.48
CA TYR A 81 -9.95 -4.70 22.13
C TYR A 81 -10.69 -3.62 22.91
N ASN A 82 -11.83 -3.15 22.38
CA ASN A 82 -12.68 -2.14 23.02
C ASN A 82 -13.71 -2.71 24.01
N TYR A 83 -14.27 -3.89 23.73
CA TYR A 83 -15.31 -4.55 24.57
C TYR A 83 -14.79 -5.59 25.54
N GLY A 84 -13.53 -5.97 25.38
CA GLY A 84 -12.91 -7.06 26.08
C GLY A 84 -13.27 -8.45 25.59
N ILE A 85 -12.59 -9.43 26.19
CA ILE A 85 -12.63 -10.84 25.80
C ILE A 85 -14.04 -11.45 25.81
N GLY A 86 -14.95 -10.91 26.63
CA GLY A 86 -16.35 -11.33 26.67
C GLY A 86 -17.06 -11.24 25.32
N PHE A 87 -16.70 -10.24 24.51
CA PHE A 87 -17.28 -10.08 23.17
C PHE A 87 -16.93 -11.24 22.23
N LEU A 88 -15.74 -11.84 22.35
CA LEU A 88 -15.35 -12.98 21.52
C LEU A 88 -16.27 -14.19 21.77
N TYR A 89 -16.60 -14.46 23.04
CA TYR A 89 -17.55 -15.51 23.40
C TYR A 89 -18.97 -15.18 22.91
N TYR A 90 -19.35 -13.90 22.95
CA TYR A 90 -20.63 -13.45 22.42
C TYR A 90 -20.74 -13.71 20.92
N VAL A 91 -19.74 -13.34 20.12
CA VAL A 91 -19.72 -13.61 18.68
C VAL A 91 -19.73 -15.12 18.41
N LYS A 92 -18.95 -15.91 19.16
CA LYS A 92 -18.93 -17.38 19.01
C LYS A 92 -20.32 -17.99 19.19
N LYS A 93 -21.10 -17.50 20.16
CA LYS A 93 -22.47 -17.95 20.42
C LYS A 93 -23.46 -17.56 19.31
N HIS A 94 -23.17 -16.48 18.57
CA HIS A 94 -24.05 -15.91 17.54
C HIS A 94 -23.54 -16.16 16.10
N GLY A 95 -22.98 -17.33 15.85
CA GLY A 95 -22.59 -17.78 14.51
C GLY A 95 -21.11 -17.66 14.18
N GLY A 96 -20.30 -17.11 15.08
CA GLY A 96 -18.84 -17.14 14.98
C GLY A 96 -18.24 -16.18 13.94
N GLN A 97 -19.00 -15.18 13.50
CA GLN A 97 -18.54 -14.13 12.60
C GLN A 97 -19.04 -12.77 13.07
N TYR A 98 -18.17 -11.76 13.05
CA TYR A 98 -18.51 -10.39 13.37
C TYR A 98 -19.62 -9.85 12.45
N GLN A 99 -20.56 -9.13 13.05
CA GLN A 99 -21.53 -8.28 12.37
C GLN A 99 -21.67 -6.99 13.19
N ASP A 100 -21.92 -5.86 12.52
CA ASP A 100 -22.12 -4.58 13.22
C ASP A 100 -23.30 -4.64 14.20
N SER A 101 -24.35 -5.41 13.87
CA SER A 101 -25.48 -5.67 14.77
C SER A 101 -25.07 -6.36 16.07
N LEU A 102 -24.13 -7.31 16.03
CA LEU A 102 -23.66 -7.98 17.25
C LEU A 102 -22.89 -7.02 18.17
N ALA A 103 -22.13 -6.08 17.59
CA ALA A 103 -21.46 -5.05 18.38
C ALA A 103 -22.48 -4.11 19.04
N GLU A 104 -23.53 -3.73 18.30
CA GLU A 104 -24.62 -2.91 18.82
C GLU A 104 -25.43 -3.62 19.92
N ASP A 105 -25.85 -4.86 19.68
CA ASP A 105 -26.62 -5.69 20.63
C ASP A 105 -25.83 -5.92 21.91
N PHE A 106 -24.54 -6.26 21.80
CA PHE A 106 -23.67 -6.42 22.97
C PHE A 106 -23.61 -5.11 23.79
N ALA A 107 -23.43 -3.96 23.13
CA ALA A 107 -23.39 -2.67 23.82
C ALA A 107 -24.73 -2.31 24.48
N MET A 108 -25.84 -2.62 23.81
CA MET A 108 -27.19 -2.45 24.33
C MET A 108 -27.40 -3.27 25.60
N GLU A 109 -27.07 -4.56 25.56
CA GLU A 109 -27.18 -5.48 26.70
C GLU A 109 -26.34 -4.99 27.89
N GLN A 110 -25.07 -4.65 27.64
CA GLN A 110 -24.15 -4.20 28.70
C GLN A 110 -24.53 -2.84 29.30
N SER A 111 -25.10 -1.94 28.49
CA SER A 111 -25.52 -0.61 28.96
C SER A 111 -26.92 -0.58 29.58
N GLY A 112 -27.69 -1.67 29.47
CA GLY A 112 -29.12 -1.69 29.80
C GLY A 112 -29.95 -0.75 28.92
N GLY A 113 -29.56 -0.61 27.65
CA GLY A 113 -30.22 0.26 26.67
C GLY A 113 -29.94 1.76 26.81
N LYS A 114 -29.00 2.17 27.68
CA LYS A 114 -28.66 3.58 27.88
C LYS A 114 -27.87 4.12 26.69
N LEU A 115 -28.34 5.23 26.12
CA LEU A 115 -27.70 5.91 25.00
C LEU A 115 -26.86 7.11 25.45
N VAL A 116 -25.80 7.39 24.71
CA VAL A 116 -25.01 8.62 24.80
C VAL A 116 -24.80 9.25 23.44
N ALA A 117 -24.78 10.59 23.40
CA ALA A 117 -24.49 11.32 22.18
C ALA A 117 -23.07 11.02 21.69
N TYR A 118 -22.93 10.76 20.39
CA TYR A 118 -21.66 10.44 19.76
C TYR A 118 -21.54 11.13 18.40
N LYS A 119 -20.84 12.28 18.41
CA LYS A 119 -20.68 13.18 17.25
C LYS A 119 -19.61 12.71 16.26
N ASN A 120 -19.57 11.40 15.98
CA ASN A 120 -18.71 10.84 14.94
C ASN A 120 -19.46 10.82 13.60
N LYS A 121 -18.77 11.08 12.49
CA LYS A 121 -19.37 11.11 11.14
C LYS A 121 -20.09 9.81 10.79
N LEU A 122 -19.52 8.66 11.16
CA LEU A 122 -20.10 7.34 10.91
C LEU A 122 -21.43 7.18 11.66
N ALA A 123 -21.44 7.50 12.97
CA ALA A 123 -22.64 7.42 13.79
C ALA A 123 -23.73 8.40 13.34
N ILE A 124 -23.36 9.64 12.98
CA ILE A 124 -24.31 10.64 12.47
C ILE A 124 -25.00 10.15 11.20
N ALA A 125 -24.23 9.56 10.26
CA ALA A 125 -24.77 9.05 9.02
C ALA A 125 -25.68 7.83 9.21
N GLU A 126 -25.38 6.99 10.19
CA GLU A 126 -26.08 5.72 10.41
C GLU A 126 -27.33 5.84 11.28
N ASN A 127 -27.22 6.52 12.42
CA ASN A 127 -28.25 6.50 13.45
C ASN A 127 -28.56 7.89 14.03
N GLY A 128 -28.03 8.96 13.43
CA GLY A 128 -28.24 10.33 13.92
C GLY A 128 -27.24 10.75 15.02
N GLY A 129 -26.23 9.94 15.32
CA GLY A 129 -25.09 10.35 16.13
C GLY A 129 -25.20 9.93 17.59
N TYR A 130 -25.50 8.65 17.84
CA TYR A 130 -25.48 8.07 19.18
C TYR A 130 -24.77 6.72 19.22
N ARG A 131 -24.46 6.26 20.44
CA ARG A 131 -24.08 4.88 20.73
C ARG A 131 -24.64 4.46 22.09
N TYR A 132 -24.70 3.17 22.36
CA TYR A 132 -24.94 2.68 23.71
C TYR A 132 -23.77 3.04 24.66
N GLN A 133 -24.08 3.25 25.94
CA GLN A 133 -23.14 3.66 26.98
C GLN A 133 -22.23 2.51 27.45
N TYR A 134 -21.67 1.75 26.51
CA TYR A 134 -20.70 0.69 26.76
C TYR A 134 -19.76 0.58 25.58
N GLY A 135 -18.45 0.77 25.83
CA GLY A 135 -17.39 0.88 24.81
C GLY A 135 -17.84 1.71 23.59
N ASN A 136 -17.58 1.21 22.39
CA ASN A 136 -17.93 1.87 21.13
C ASN A 136 -18.34 0.82 20.07
N MET A 137 -19.64 0.77 19.75
CA MET A 137 -20.20 -0.21 18.80
C MET A 137 -19.74 -0.02 17.34
N PHE A 138 -19.03 1.08 17.07
CA PHE A 138 -18.45 1.39 15.78
C PHE A 138 -16.96 1.03 15.69
N TYR A 139 -16.35 0.47 16.75
CA TYR A 139 -14.90 0.40 16.91
C TYR A 139 -14.20 -0.37 15.78
N ALA A 140 -14.66 -1.57 15.43
CA ALA A 140 -14.06 -2.34 14.32
C ALA A 140 -14.11 -1.57 12.99
N ARG A 141 -15.17 -0.80 12.74
CA ARG A 141 -15.29 0.05 11.54
C ARG A 141 -14.38 1.27 11.58
N LEU A 142 -14.15 1.86 12.75
CA LEU A 142 -13.18 2.94 12.92
C LEU A 142 -11.75 2.45 12.66
N ILE A 143 -11.42 1.22 13.10
CA ILE A 143 -10.14 0.57 12.79
C ILE A 143 -10.00 0.35 11.28
N GLU A 144 -11.02 -0.23 10.64
CA GLU A 144 -11.04 -0.45 9.19
C GLU A 144 -10.88 0.86 8.40
N GLU A 145 -11.63 1.90 8.76
CA GLU A 145 -11.52 3.23 8.14
C GLU A 145 -10.11 3.82 8.33
N ASN A 146 -9.50 3.63 9.50
CA ASN A 146 -8.14 4.10 9.77
C ASN A 146 -7.10 3.40 8.90
N ILE A 147 -7.19 2.08 8.78
CA ILE A 147 -6.32 1.26 7.94
C ILE A 147 -6.44 1.71 6.48
N LEU A 148 -7.65 1.82 5.96
CA LEU A 148 -7.90 2.27 4.59
C LEU A 148 -7.38 3.69 4.35
N ARG A 149 -7.62 4.61 5.29
CA ARG A 149 -7.11 5.99 5.21
C ARG A 149 -5.59 6.03 5.23
N ASN A 150 -4.93 5.23 6.05
CA ASN A 150 -3.46 5.17 6.10
C ASN A 150 -2.89 4.55 4.83
N ARG A 151 -3.52 3.50 4.27
CA ARG A 151 -3.14 2.93 2.97
C ARG A 151 -3.27 3.95 1.84
N GLU A 152 -4.37 4.69 1.77
CA GLU A 152 -4.56 5.73 0.76
C GLU A 152 -3.61 6.91 0.96
N LYS A 153 -3.36 7.35 2.20
CA LYS A 153 -2.38 8.42 2.48
C LYS A 153 -0.95 8.03 2.12
N ASN A 154 -0.59 6.76 2.30
CA ASN A 154 0.74 6.22 1.97
C ASN A 154 0.84 5.70 0.54
N LYS A 155 -0.24 5.79 -0.24
CA LYS A 155 -0.26 5.39 -1.65
C LYS A 155 0.64 6.33 -2.43
N MET A 156 1.66 5.76 -3.06
CA MET A 156 2.54 6.50 -3.95
C MET A 156 1.78 6.81 -5.24
N GLU A 157 1.36 8.06 -5.42
CA GLU A 157 0.79 8.53 -6.68
C GLU A 157 1.88 9.11 -7.59
N PHE A 158 1.73 8.93 -8.90
CA PHE A 158 2.62 9.61 -9.85
C PHE A 158 2.33 11.11 -9.86
N SER A 159 3.33 11.90 -9.49
CA SER A 159 3.34 13.34 -9.72
C SER A 159 3.23 13.66 -11.22
N ILE A 160 2.91 14.92 -11.54
CA ILE A 160 2.90 15.39 -12.93
C ILE A 160 4.27 15.19 -13.58
N VAL A 161 5.36 15.43 -12.84
CA VAL A 161 6.74 15.25 -13.29
C VAL A 161 6.98 13.78 -13.65
N ASN A 162 6.57 12.84 -12.79
CA ASN A 162 6.69 11.40 -13.04
C ASN A 162 5.96 11.03 -14.34
N LYS A 163 4.70 11.46 -14.48
CA LYS A 163 3.89 11.17 -15.68
C LYS A 163 4.55 11.71 -16.95
N ILE A 164 5.11 12.92 -16.93
CA ILE A 164 5.79 13.50 -18.10
C ILE A 164 7.04 12.67 -18.44
N LEU A 165 7.93 12.42 -17.49
CA LEU A 165 9.18 11.68 -17.73
C LEU A 165 8.92 10.25 -18.21
N MET A 166 7.98 9.57 -17.59
CA MET A 166 7.61 8.20 -17.95
C MET A 166 6.93 8.14 -19.33
N THR A 167 6.11 9.14 -19.67
CA THR A 167 5.49 9.24 -20.99
C THR A 167 6.54 9.48 -22.07
N VAL A 168 7.46 10.40 -21.85
CA VAL A 168 8.56 10.68 -22.80
C VAL A 168 9.44 9.43 -22.96
N SER A 169 9.71 8.70 -21.88
CA SER A 169 10.44 7.42 -21.94
C SER A 169 9.68 6.35 -22.73
N GLY A 170 8.38 6.19 -22.49
CA GLY A 170 7.55 5.23 -23.23
C GLY A 170 7.49 5.55 -24.72
N VAL A 171 7.30 6.83 -25.07
CA VAL A 171 7.28 7.32 -26.45
C VAL A 171 8.64 7.15 -27.13
N LEU A 172 9.75 7.40 -26.42
CA LEU A 172 11.09 7.14 -26.94
C LEU A 172 11.26 5.67 -27.38
N PHE A 173 10.80 4.72 -26.57
CA PHE A 173 10.91 3.30 -26.88
C PHE A 173 9.99 2.86 -28.03
N LEU A 174 8.82 3.49 -28.17
CA LEU A 174 7.97 3.35 -29.35
C LEU A 174 8.64 3.93 -30.61
N TYR A 175 9.35 5.05 -30.49
CA TYR A 175 10.13 5.62 -31.58
C TYR A 175 11.31 4.72 -31.98
N ILE A 176 12.00 4.11 -31.02
CA ILE A 176 13.04 3.12 -31.29
C ILE A 176 12.45 1.91 -32.03
N MET A 177 11.30 1.39 -31.59
CA MET A 177 10.57 0.35 -32.32
C MET A 177 10.26 0.77 -33.76
N LEU A 178 9.80 2.01 -33.99
CA LEU A 178 9.53 2.51 -35.33
C LEU A 178 10.76 2.41 -36.24
N LEU A 179 11.93 2.83 -35.74
CA LEU A 179 13.19 2.76 -36.48
C LEU A 179 13.68 1.32 -36.70
N GLU A 180 13.67 0.50 -35.67
CA GLU A 180 14.25 -0.86 -35.69
C GLU A 180 13.35 -1.87 -36.40
N THR A 181 12.03 -1.78 -36.23
CA THR A 181 11.06 -2.76 -36.75
C THR A 181 10.46 -2.36 -38.10
N PHE A 182 10.02 -1.11 -38.21
CA PHE A 182 9.21 -0.69 -39.36
C PHE A 182 10.03 0.06 -40.42
N MET A 183 11.12 0.70 -40.01
CA MET A 183 11.98 1.51 -40.88
C MET A 183 13.45 1.06 -40.85
N THR A 184 13.68 -0.24 -40.66
CA THR A 184 15.00 -0.82 -40.36
C THR A 184 16.11 -0.39 -41.32
N ASP A 185 15.83 -0.30 -42.62
CA ASP A 185 16.80 0.06 -43.66
C ASP A 185 16.63 1.49 -44.20
N SER A 186 16.09 2.40 -43.38
CA SER A 186 15.98 3.83 -43.71
C SER A 186 17.27 4.61 -43.40
N GLU A 187 17.46 5.75 -44.07
CA GLU A 187 18.56 6.68 -43.76
C GLU A 187 18.50 7.22 -42.33
N SER A 188 17.30 7.37 -41.78
CA SER A 188 17.09 7.79 -40.39
C SER A 188 17.63 6.76 -39.40
N THR A 189 17.30 5.48 -39.61
CA THR A 189 17.81 4.37 -38.79
C THR A 189 19.34 4.27 -38.91
N ALA A 190 19.87 4.31 -40.13
CA ALA A 190 21.31 4.35 -40.40
C ALA A 190 22.03 5.46 -39.61
N ARG A 191 21.47 6.68 -39.59
CA ARG A 191 22.03 7.83 -38.86
C ARG A 191 21.97 7.66 -37.34
N VAL A 192 20.86 7.17 -36.80
CA VAL A 192 20.65 7.01 -35.35
C VAL A 192 21.57 5.95 -34.76
N PHE A 193 21.71 4.82 -35.46
CA PHE A 193 22.49 3.65 -35.05
C PHE A 193 23.93 3.65 -35.59
N LYS A 194 24.32 4.66 -36.37
CA LYS A 194 25.66 4.81 -36.98
C LYS A 194 26.07 3.60 -37.84
N MET A 195 25.14 3.09 -38.65
CA MET A 195 25.36 1.98 -39.58
C MET A 195 25.06 2.42 -41.02
N THR A 196 25.50 1.66 -42.03
CA THR A 196 25.10 1.96 -43.41
C THR A 196 23.75 1.31 -43.74
N VAL A 197 23.00 1.92 -44.66
CA VAL A 197 21.76 1.31 -45.19
C VAL A 197 22.03 -0.06 -45.81
N ARG A 198 23.21 -0.24 -46.42
CA ARG A 198 23.63 -1.52 -46.99
C ARG A 198 23.72 -2.61 -45.93
N ASP A 199 24.28 -2.30 -44.76
CA ASP A 199 24.39 -3.26 -43.64
C ASP A 199 22.99 -3.65 -43.14
N LEU A 200 22.11 -2.66 -42.95
CA LEU A 200 20.75 -2.85 -42.44
C LEU A 200 19.83 -3.64 -43.37
N ARG A 201 20.17 -3.71 -44.67
CA ARG A 201 19.49 -4.59 -45.66
C ARG A 201 19.93 -6.04 -45.58
N GLY A 202 21.04 -6.34 -44.88
CA GLY A 202 21.49 -7.71 -44.66
C GLY A 202 20.43 -8.51 -43.91
N LYS A 203 20.00 -9.65 -44.47
CA LYS A 203 18.86 -10.45 -43.97
C LYS A 203 18.91 -10.71 -42.46
N ASN A 204 20.05 -11.19 -41.95
CA ASN A 204 20.20 -11.54 -40.53
C ASN A 204 20.13 -10.31 -39.61
N LEU A 205 20.81 -9.21 -39.98
CA LEU A 205 20.81 -7.99 -39.20
C LEU A 205 19.42 -7.34 -39.20
N ASN A 206 18.76 -7.33 -40.36
CA ASN A 206 17.41 -6.82 -40.51
C ASN A 206 16.42 -7.56 -39.60
N THR A 207 16.45 -8.89 -39.61
CA THR A 207 15.59 -9.71 -38.74
C THR A 207 15.91 -9.47 -37.25
N LEU A 208 17.19 -9.35 -36.88
CA LEU A 208 17.60 -9.06 -35.50
C LEU A 208 17.08 -7.71 -35.01
N PHE A 209 17.28 -6.65 -35.79
CA PHE A 209 16.79 -5.31 -35.48
C PHE A 209 15.27 -5.31 -35.35
N LYS A 210 14.56 -5.94 -36.29
CA LYS A 210 13.10 -6.00 -36.24
C LYS A 210 12.58 -6.65 -34.96
N ASN A 211 13.24 -7.71 -34.51
CA ASN A 211 12.91 -8.39 -33.28
C ASN A 211 13.21 -7.51 -32.05
N GLN A 212 14.38 -6.86 -32.02
CA GLN A 212 14.76 -5.92 -30.95
C GLN A 212 13.77 -4.77 -30.80
N GLY A 213 13.32 -4.20 -31.93
CA GLY A 213 12.34 -3.13 -31.94
C GLY A 213 11.00 -3.53 -31.33
N ILE A 214 10.52 -4.75 -31.57
CA ILE A 214 9.28 -5.24 -30.95
C ILE A 214 9.42 -5.31 -29.43
N TYR A 215 10.52 -5.84 -28.90
CA TYR A 215 10.75 -5.85 -27.45
C TYR A 215 10.79 -4.44 -26.86
N ASN A 216 11.51 -3.52 -27.52
CA ASN A 216 11.56 -2.11 -27.10
C ASN A 216 10.15 -1.49 -27.09
N GLY A 217 9.36 -1.72 -28.13
CA GLY A 217 7.99 -1.22 -28.21
C GLY A 217 7.08 -1.75 -27.11
N LEU A 218 7.17 -3.06 -26.82
CA LEU A 218 6.40 -3.67 -25.73
C LEU A 218 6.77 -3.10 -24.36
N LEU A 219 8.05 -2.82 -24.11
CA LEU A 219 8.47 -2.11 -22.89
C LEU A 219 7.86 -0.69 -22.83
N GLY A 220 7.86 0.03 -23.96
CA GLY A 220 7.21 1.34 -24.05
C GLY A 220 5.71 1.30 -23.74
N ILE A 221 4.98 0.34 -24.31
CA ILE A 221 3.54 0.14 -24.05
C ILE A 221 3.29 -0.24 -22.58
N ALA A 222 4.08 -1.15 -22.02
CA ALA A 222 3.96 -1.58 -20.63
C ALA A 222 4.20 -0.41 -19.66
N LEU A 223 5.15 0.47 -19.95
CA LEU A 223 5.39 1.68 -19.15
C LEU A 223 4.20 2.64 -19.21
N LEU A 224 3.65 2.89 -20.40
CA LEU A 224 2.48 3.76 -20.57
C LEU A 224 1.25 3.18 -19.86
N TYR A 225 1.04 1.87 -19.94
CA TYR A 225 -0.02 1.19 -19.18
C TYR A 225 0.18 1.35 -17.67
N GLY A 226 1.40 1.11 -17.17
CA GLY A 226 1.76 1.31 -15.76
C GLY A 226 1.52 2.74 -15.30
N THR A 227 1.76 3.73 -16.17
CA THR A 227 1.57 5.17 -15.89
C THR A 227 0.10 5.55 -15.77
N TYR A 228 -0.76 5.06 -16.67
CA TYR A 228 -2.10 5.62 -16.89
C TYR A 228 -3.27 4.75 -16.44
N ARG A 229 -3.07 3.51 -16.02
CA ARG A 229 -4.16 2.72 -15.42
C ARG A 229 -4.70 3.40 -14.16
N PRO A 230 -5.98 3.19 -13.77
CA PRO A 230 -6.53 3.72 -12.52
C PRO A 230 -5.64 3.37 -11.31
N GLY A 231 -5.26 4.40 -10.56
CA GLY A 231 -4.34 4.32 -9.41
C GLY A 231 -2.85 4.24 -9.75
N GLY A 232 -2.48 4.17 -11.04
CA GLY A 232 -1.10 3.90 -11.46
C GLY A 232 -0.61 2.52 -11.00
N ASN A 233 0.50 2.06 -11.57
CA ASN A 233 1.21 0.88 -11.06
C ASN A 233 2.70 1.19 -10.95
N ILE A 234 3.10 1.61 -9.76
CA ILE A 234 4.49 1.99 -9.45
C ILE A 234 5.44 0.80 -9.55
N GLU A 235 5.03 -0.38 -9.09
CA GLU A 235 5.85 -1.59 -9.11
C GLU A 235 6.19 -1.99 -10.56
N LEU A 236 5.17 -2.08 -11.42
CA LEU A 236 5.36 -2.35 -12.84
C LEU A 236 6.26 -1.29 -13.49
N SER A 237 6.01 -0.02 -13.17
CA SER A 237 6.77 1.09 -13.74
C SER A 237 8.24 1.06 -13.33
N VAL A 238 8.54 0.79 -12.06
CA VAL A 238 9.91 0.62 -11.54
C VAL A 238 10.59 -0.55 -12.23
N VAL A 239 9.91 -1.69 -12.38
CA VAL A 239 10.46 -2.87 -13.06
C VAL A 239 10.79 -2.54 -14.52
N ILE A 240 9.85 -1.95 -15.27
CA ILE A 240 10.05 -1.62 -16.69
C ILE A 240 11.17 -0.60 -16.89
N LEU A 241 11.18 0.48 -16.10
CA LEU A 241 12.24 1.49 -16.17
C LEU A 241 13.62 0.91 -15.81
N SER A 242 13.67 0.02 -14.81
CA SER A 242 14.90 -0.68 -14.43
C SER A 242 15.39 -1.58 -15.56
N MET A 243 14.50 -2.34 -16.21
CA MET A 243 14.86 -3.17 -17.36
C MET A 243 15.38 -2.32 -18.53
N MET A 244 14.69 -1.25 -18.90
CA MET A 244 15.12 -0.31 -19.94
C MET A 244 16.52 0.24 -19.65
N PHE A 245 16.76 0.68 -18.42
CA PHE A 245 18.05 1.21 -18.01
C PHE A 245 19.16 0.15 -18.02
N LEU A 246 18.92 -1.03 -17.44
CA LEU A 246 19.91 -2.11 -17.38
C LEU A 246 20.30 -2.64 -18.78
N VAL A 247 19.34 -2.76 -19.69
CA VAL A 247 19.60 -3.12 -21.09
C VAL A 247 20.46 -2.05 -21.77
N ALA A 248 20.16 -0.77 -21.54
CA ALA A 248 20.96 0.34 -22.08
C ALA A 248 22.38 0.39 -21.48
N VAL A 249 22.55 0.05 -20.20
CA VAL A 249 23.86 -0.11 -19.55
C VAL A 249 24.64 -1.23 -20.22
N TYR A 250 24.03 -2.41 -20.36
CA TYR A 250 24.69 -3.55 -21.02
C TYR A 250 25.09 -3.20 -22.46
N GLY A 251 24.18 -2.64 -23.25
CA GLY A 251 24.47 -2.20 -24.62
C GLY A 251 25.54 -1.09 -24.69
N GLY A 252 25.55 -0.18 -23.72
CA GLY A 252 26.57 0.86 -23.59
C GLY A 252 27.97 0.31 -23.29
N LEU A 253 28.05 -0.79 -22.53
CA LEU A 253 29.30 -1.49 -22.21
C LEU A 253 29.75 -2.42 -23.34
N SER A 254 28.82 -3.08 -24.03
CA SER A 254 29.13 -4.11 -25.02
C SER A 254 29.27 -3.59 -26.46
N SER A 255 28.59 -2.50 -26.81
CA SER A 255 28.38 -2.11 -28.22
C SER A 255 28.76 -0.66 -28.52
N ASP A 256 28.02 0.33 -28.00
CA ASP A 256 28.31 1.76 -28.22
C ASP A 256 27.89 2.56 -26.97
N LYS A 257 28.83 3.32 -26.39
CA LYS A 257 28.61 4.13 -25.18
C LYS A 257 27.43 5.11 -25.30
N SER A 258 27.09 5.54 -26.51
CA SER A 258 25.95 6.43 -26.77
C SER A 258 24.59 5.77 -26.53
N ILE A 259 24.50 4.44 -26.46
CA ILE A 259 23.27 3.71 -26.10
C ILE A 259 22.83 4.09 -24.69
N LEU A 260 23.78 4.17 -23.74
CA LEU A 260 23.47 4.55 -22.36
C LEU A 260 22.81 5.92 -22.30
N LEU A 261 23.30 6.89 -23.09
CA LEU A 261 22.72 8.24 -23.12
C LEU A 261 21.38 8.28 -23.87
N LYS A 262 21.31 7.69 -25.07
CA LYS A 262 20.14 7.78 -25.96
C LYS A 262 18.96 6.93 -25.51
N GLN A 263 19.22 5.74 -24.95
CA GLN A 263 18.19 4.79 -24.55
C GLN A 263 18.04 4.72 -23.03
N GLY A 264 19.14 4.86 -22.27
CA GLY A 264 19.12 4.73 -20.81
C GLY A 264 18.86 6.02 -20.03
N GLY A 265 19.17 7.18 -20.61
CA GLY A 265 19.11 8.47 -19.89
C GLY A 265 17.71 8.83 -19.39
N LEU A 266 16.70 8.77 -20.26
CA LEU A 266 15.31 9.10 -19.91
C LEU A 266 14.68 8.07 -18.94
N PRO A 267 14.85 6.74 -19.14
CA PRO A 267 14.42 5.76 -18.16
C PRO A 267 15.07 5.93 -16.79
N PHE A 268 16.37 6.27 -16.75
CA PHE A 268 17.08 6.54 -15.50
C PHE A 268 16.50 7.77 -14.77
N LEU A 269 16.30 8.88 -15.48
CA LEU A 269 15.71 10.09 -14.90
C LEU A 269 14.28 9.83 -14.39
N SER A 270 13.50 9.06 -15.14
CA SER A 270 12.16 8.64 -14.73
C SER A 270 12.21 7.76 -13.48
N LEU A 271 13.17 6.83 -13.39
CA LEU A 271 13.32 5.96 -12.23
C LEU A 271 13.70 6.77 -10.99
N VAL A 272 14.67 7.69 -11.11
CA VAL A 272 15.08 8.57 -10.01
C VAL A 272 13.92 9.46 -9.57
N SER A 273 13.12 10.00 -10.49
CA SER A 273 12.00 10.89 -10.14
C SER A 273 10.93 10.19 -9.28
N LEU A 274 10.78 8.86 -9.40
CA LEU A 274 9.85 8.08 -8.56
C LEU A 274 10.26 8.02 -7.08
N PHE A 275 11.56 8.16 -6.78
CA PHE A 275 12.09 8.14 -5.40
C PHE A 275 12.29 9.55 -4.83
N LEU A 276 12.21 10.57 -5.67
CA LEU A 276 12.23 11.96 -5.24
C LEU A 276 10.81 12.36 -4.84
N ARG A 277 10.67 12.85 -3.59
CA ARG A 277 9.39 13.42 -3.12
C ARG A 277 9.22 14.79 -3.75
N TRP A 278 8.25 14.90 -4.65
CA TRP A 278 7.79 16.14 -5.27
C TRP A 278 6.38 16.48 -4.79
#